data_AF-E2CKY6-F1
#
_entry.id   AF-E2CKY6-F1
#
_cell.length_a   1.000
_cell.length_b   1.000
_cell.length_c   1.000
_cell.angle_alpha   90.00
_cell.angle_beta   90.00
_cell.angle_gamma   90.00
#
_symmetry.space_group_name_H-M   'P 1'
#
loop_
_entity.id
_entity.type
_entity.pdbx_description
1 polymer ?
#
loop_
_entity_poly.entity_id
_entity_poly.type
_entity_poly.pdbx_seq_one_letter_code
_entity_poly.pdbx_strand_id
1 'polypeptide(L)'
;MNSRPETGGPTLTETVDLINAQGSLDGFAHFAVIVTDHDFTRGDVHNARFVRRARRFRNEEHVQEVYKLLSGVGPRVMFHTLVKGSKYPGLLELAVWNLIDDGVLVPEIAGHVLDRSWLRVISKGSEAAQ
;
A
#
# COMPACT_ATOMS: atom_id res chain seq x y z
N MET A 1 -42.96 32.91 -17.75
CA MET A 1 -42.27 31.68 -17.31
C MET A 1 -41.05 31.51 -18.19
N ASN A 2 -39.89 32.00 -17.75
CA ASN A 2 -38.63 31.83 -18.47
C ASN A 2 -37.80 30.82 -17.70
N SER A 3 -37.75 29.59 -18.20
CA SER A 3 -36.84 28.56 -17.74
C SER A 3 -35.42 29.01 -18.06
N ARG A 4 -34.59 29.22 -17.02
CA ARG A 4 -33.14 29.38 -17.18
C ARG A 4 -32.59 28.09 -17.78
N PRO A 5 -31.69 28.13 -18.77
CA PRO A 5 -30.92 26.96 -19.13
C PRO A 5 -30.04 26.61 -17.93
N GLU A 6 -30.17 25.40 -17.40
CA GLU A 6 -29.19 24.88 -16.46
C GLU A 6 -27.85 24.86 -17.20
N THR A 7 -26.91 25.68 -16.75
CA THR A 7 -25.50 25.57 -17.13
C THR A 7 -24.95 24.29 -16.50
N GLY A 8 -25.35 23.14 -17.03
CA GLY A 8 -24.93 21.82 -16.60
C GLY A 8 -23.65 21.43 -17.31
N GLY A 9 -22.51 21.86 -16.76
CA GLY A 9 -21.23 21.23 -17.12
C GLY A 9 -21.25 19.75 -16.70
N PRO A 10 -20.37 18.91 -17.28
CA PRO A 10 -20.29 17.51 -16.89
C PRO A 10 -20.01 17.40 -15.38
N THR A 11 -20.67 16.46 -14.73
CA THR A 11 -20.38 16.08 -13.35
C THR A 11 -18.95 15.56 -13.23
N LEU A 12 -18.43 15.47 -12.00
CA LEU A 12 -17.08 14.95 -11.77
C LEU A 12 -16.93 13.51 -12.31
N THR A 13 -17.95 12.68 -12.15
CA THR A 13 -17.95 11.30 -12.66
C THR A 13 -17.91 11.27 -14.19
N GLU A 14 -18.79 12.03 -14.84
CA GLU A 14 -18.80 12.14 -16.32
C GLU A 14 -17.47 12.69 -16.85
N THR A 15 -16.83 13.61 -16.12
CA THR A 15 -15.52 14.13 -16.49
C THR A 15 -14.45 13.04 -16.43
N VAL A 16 -14.45 12.19 -15.40
CA VAL A 16 -13.49 11.09 -15.27
C VAL A 16 -13.73 10.01 -16.31
N ASP A 17 -14.99 9.70 -16.62
CA ASP A 17 -15.34 8.76 -17.69
C ASP A 17 -14.83 9.26 -19.06
N LEU A 18 -14.97 10.56 -19.33
CA LEU A 18 -14.42 11.18 -20.53
C LEU A 18 -12.87 11.12 -20.57
N ILE A 19 -12.19 11.38 -19.45
CA ILE A 19 -10.72 11.28 -19.35
C ILE A 19 -10.25 9.86 -19.69
N ASN A 20 -10.92 8.85 -19.13
CA ASN A 20 -10.63 7.44 -19.37
C ASN A 20 -10.88 7.05 -20.83
N ALA A 21 -11.99 7.51 -21.42
CA ALA A 21 -12.36 7.18 -22.80
C ALA A 21 -11.46 7.85 -23.85
N GLN A 22 -10.87 9.01 -23.53
CA GLN A 22 -10.05 9.77 -24.48
C GLN A 22 -8.61 9.25 -24.63
N GLY A 23 -8.19 8.25 -23.85
CA GLY A 23 -6.80 7.76 -23.87
C GLY A 23 -5.78 8.79 -23.39
N SER A 24 -6.24 9.88 -22.76
CA SER A 24 -5.39 10.98 -22.28
C SER A 24 -4.39 10.55 -21.19
N LEU A 25 -4.57 9.35 -20.64
CA LEU A 25 -3.72 8.74 -19.63
C LEU A 25 -2.67 7.78 -20.22
N ASP A 26 -2.72 7.49 -21.52
CA ASP A 26 -1.83 6.53 -22.17
C ASP A 26 -0.36 6.87 -21.93
N GLY A 27 0.41 5.88 -21.46
CA GLY A 27 1.82 6.06 -21.09
C GLY A 27 2.04 6.63 -19.68
N PHE A 28 1.00 7.08 -18.98
CA PHE A 28 1.09 7.58 -17.59
C PHE A 28 0.30 6.73 -16.59
N ALA A 29 -0.93 6.35 -16.93
CA ALA A 29 -1.82 5.55 -16.08
C ALA A 29 -2.80 4.71 -16.92
N HIS A 30 -3.28 3.60 -16.35
CA HIS A 30 -4.25 2.74 -17.02
C HIS A 30 -5.69 3.29 -16.97
N PHE A 31 -6.04 3.98 -15.88
CA PHE A 31 -7.35 4.61 -15.67
C PHE A 31 -7.29 5.61 -14.51
N ALA A 32 -8.28 6.51 -14.45
CA ALA A 32 -8.56 7.41 -13.35
C ALA A 32 -9.87 7.02 -12.66
N VAL A 33 -9.90 7.18 -11.34
CA VAL A 33 -11.10 6.99 -10.50
C VAL A 33 -11.21 8.12 -9.48
N ILE A 34 -12.44 8.41 -9.08
CA ILE A 34 -12.71 9.27 -7.93
C ILE A 34 -12.88 8.37 -6.72
N VAL A 35 -12.15 8.69 -5.66
CA VAL A 35 -12.19 7.96 -4.39
C VAL A 35 -12.40 8.95 -3.26
N THR A 36 -13.13 8.52 -2.25
CA THR A 36 -13.55 9.33 -1.10
C THR A 36 -13.17 8.65 0.20
N ASP A 37 -13.40 9.34 1.33
CA ASP A 37 -13.23 8.77 2.67
C ASP A 37 -14.17 7.56 2.94
N HIS A 38 -15.18 7.34 2.08
CA HIS A 38 -15.99 6.13 2.11
C HIS A 38 -15.24 4.91 1.54
N ASP A 39 -14.33 5.14 0.59
CA ASP A 39 -13.59 4.09 -0.11
C ASP A 39 -12.28 3.74 0.61
N PHE A 40 -11.68 4.72 1.30
CA PHE A 40 -10.45 4.53 2.07
C PHE A 40 -10.57 5.11 3.47
N THR A 41 -10.22 4.30 4.46
CA THR A 41 -10.16 4.76 5.84
C THR A 41 -8.91 5.61 6.08
N ARG A 42 -8.92 6.40 7.16
CA ARG A 42 -7.71 7.10 7.63
C ARG A 42 -6.54 6.14 7.90
N GLY A 43 -6.84 4.88 8.26
CA GLY A 43 -5.84 3.84 8.43
C GLY A 43 -5.15 3.46 7.12
N ASP A 44 -5.90 3.37 6.03
CA ASP A 44 -5.36 3.07 4.70
C ASP A 44 -4.45 4.20 4.21
N VAL A 45 -4.88 5.45 4.41
CA VAL A 45 -4.06 6.64 4.12
C VAL A 45 -2.77 6.62 4.93
N HIS A 46 -2.83 6.22 6.20
CA HIS A 46 -1.65 6.09 7.05
C HIS A 46 -0.69 5.01 6.51
N ASN A 47 -1.19 3.81 6.25
CA ASN A 47 -0.38 2.70 5.71
C ASN A 47 0.27 3.09 4.37
N ALA A 48 -0.49 3.73 3.47
CA ALA A 48 0.01 4.17 2.17
C ALA A 48 1.19 5.16 2.30
N ARG A 49 1.21 6.02 3.33
CA ARG A 49 2.36 6.90 3.61
C ARG A 49 3.61 6.11 3.97
N PHE A 50 3.46 5.06 4.79
CA PHE A 50 4.58 4.20 5.17
C PHE A 50 5.08 3.35 4.01
N VAL A 51 4.17 2.77 3.21
CA VAL A 51 4.52 2.06 1.98
C VAL A 51 5.28 2.98 1.02
N ARG A 52 4.77 4.19 0.76
CA ARG A 52 5.46 5.17 -0.11
C ARG A 52 6.85 5.55 0.43
N ARG A 53 6.98 5.70 1.75
CA ARG A 53 8.26 5.97 2.40
C ARG A 53 9.21 4.77 2.26
N ALA A 54 8.72 3.56 2.47
CA ALA A 54 9.47 2.32 2.36
C ALA A 54 10.04 2.13 0.95
N ARG A 55 9.23 2.34 -0.10
CA ARG A 55 9.68 2.34 -1.50
C ARG A 55 10.82 3.31 -1.76
N ARG A 56 10.72 4.54 -1.22
CA ARG A 56 11.74 5.58 -1.41
C ARG A 56 13.07 5.25 -0.73
N PHE A 57 13.02 4.58 0.42
CA PHE A 57 14.18 4.25 1.25
C PHE A 57 14.46 2.75 1.28
N ARG A 58 14.11 2.05 0.19
CA ARG A 58 14.30 0.61 0.10
C ARG A 58 15.78 0.28 0.20
N ASN A 59 16.10 -0.65 1.09
CA ASN A 59 17.43 -1.19 1.28
C ASN A 59 17.30 -2.70 1.31
N GLU A 60 17.86 -3.36 0.29
CA GLU A 60 17.74 -4.81 0.12
C GLU A 60 18.40 -5.60 1.25
N GLU A 61 19.46 -5.09 1.87
CA GLU A 61 20.12 -5.76 3.01
C GLU A 61 19.16 -5.90 4.20
N HIS A 62 18.48 -4.82 4.56
CA HIS A 62 17.48 -4.85 5.64
C HIS A 62 16.25 -5.67 5.27
N VAL A 63 15.79 -5.60 4.01
CA VAL A 63 14.68 -6.44 3.53
C VAL A 63 15.03 -7.92 3.66
N GLN A 64 16.23 -8.32 3.23
CA GLN A 64 16.71 -9.69 3.37
C GLN A 64 16.93 -10.09 4.84
N GLU A 65 17.34 -9.16 5.70
CA GLU A 65 17.43 -9.40 7.15
C GLU A 65 16.05 -9.76 7.73
N VAL A 66 15.03 -8.94 7.48
CA VAL A 66 13.65 -9.23 7.95
C VAL A 66 13.12 -10.52 7.31
N TYR A 67 13.40 -10.73 6.03
CA TYR A 67 12.96 -11.93 5.32
C TYR A 67 13.53 -13.21 5.94
N LYS A 68 14.82 -13.20 6.32
CA LYS A 68 15.44 -14.31 7.05
C LYS A 68 14.77 -14.57 8.39
N LEU A 69 14.32 -13.54 9.11
CA LEU A 69 13.56 -13.71 10.36
C LEU A 69 12.24 -14.47 10.12
N LEU A 70 11.59 -14.28 8.96
CA LEU A 70 10.34 -14.99 8.62
C LEU A 70 10.52 -16.50 8.44
N SER A 71 11.73 -16.97 8.09
CA SER A 71 11.98 -18.40 7.88
C SER A 71 11.69 -19.24 9.13
N GLY A 72 12.02 -18.71 10.31
CA GLY A 72 11.81 -19.35 11.62
C GLY A 72 10.48 -19.03 12.29
N VAL A 73 9.65 -18.17 11.69
CA VAL A 73 8.34 -17.78 12.25
C VAL A 73 7.23 -18.60 11.59
N GLY A 74 6.18 -18.87 12.36
CA GLY A 74 4.95 -19.49 11.88
C GLY A 74 4.21 -18.64 10.83
N PRO A 75 3.00 -19.04 10.41
CA PRO A 75 2.25 -18.34 9.36
C PRO A 75 1.81 -16.91 9.73
N ARG A 76 1.99 -16.52 11.00
CA ARG A 76 1.58 -15.25 11.57
C ARG A 76 2.71 -14.68 12.42
N VAL A 77 2.91 -13.38 12.33
CA VAL A 77 3.92 -12.65 13.10
C VAL A 77 3.39 -11.28 13.50
N MET A 78 3.75 -10.80 14.68
CA MET A 78 3.43 -9.44 15.09
C MET A 78 4.45 -8.46 14.52
N PHE A 79 4.00 -7.30 14.06
CA PHE A 79 4.87 -6.28 13.44
C PHE A 79 6.09 -5.97 14.32
N HIS A 80 5.88 -5.64 15.60
CA HIS A 80 6.97 -5.31 16.53
C HIS A 80 7.99 -6.45 16.71
N THR A 81 7.57 -7.72 16.60
CA THR A 81 8.49 -8.86 16.74
C THR A 81 9.57 -8.86 15.66
N LEU A 82 9.27 -8.36 14.46
CA LEU A 82 10.23 -8.26 13.36
C LEU A 82 11.24 -7.12 13.53
N VAL A 83 10.93 -6.16 14.39
CA VAL A 83 11.74 -4.95 14.61
C VAL A 83 12.51 -5.01 15.94
N LYS A 84 12.00 -5.78 16.90
CA LYS A 84 12.53 -5.88 18.26
C LYS A 84 13.96 -6.44 18.25
N GLY A 85 14.83 -5.80 19.03
CA GLY A 85 16.22 -6.26 19.22
C GLY A 85 17.20 -5.76 18.16
N SER A 86 16.72 -5.06 17.12
CA SER A 86 17.58 -4.41 16.15
C SER A 86 18.27 -3.18 16.73
N LYS A 87 19.52 -2.98 16.30
CA LYS A 87 20.29 -1.76 16.58
C LYS A 87 19.65 -0.52 15.94
N TYR A 88 18.91 -0.70 14.86
CA TYR A 88 18.29 0.38 14.08
C TYR A 88 16.82 0.07 13.75
N PRO A 89 15.91 0.17 14.73
CA PRO A 89 14.52 -0.27 14.58
C PRO A 89 13.78 0.43 13.42
N GLY A 90 14.04 1.73 13.18
CA GLY A 90 13.40 2.45 12.07
C GLY A 90 13.81 1.96 10.68
N LEU A 91 14.99 1.34 10.53
CA LEU A 91 15.43 0.75 9.26
C LEU A 91 14.73 -0.59 9.01
N LEU A 92 14.59 -1.43 10.04
CA LEU A 92 13.81 -2.66 9.93
C LEU A 92 12.32 -2.40 9.78
N GLU A 93 11.79 -1.34 10.39
CA GLU A 93 10.40 -0.93 10.19
C GLU A 93 10.12 -0.67 8.70
N LEU A 94 11.02 0.06 8.02
CA LEU A 94 10.92 0.28 6.58
C LEU A 94 11.05 -1.03 5.78
N ALA A 95 11.89 -1.96 6.22
CA ALA A 95 12.01 -3.27 5.59
C ALA A 95 10.72 -4.11 5.73
N VAL A 96 10.07 -4.10 6.89
CA VAL A 96 8.76 -4.74 7.09
C VAL A 96 7.72 -4.12 6.16
N TRP A 97 7.68 -2.80 6.03
CA TRP A 97 6.78 -2.12 5.10
C TRP A 97 7.08 -2.43 3.63
N ASN A 98 8.34 -2.62 3.24
CA ASN A 98 8.70 -3.11 1.91
C ASN A 98 8.16 -4.53 1.68
N LEU A 99 8.26 -5.42 2.66
CA LEU A 99 7.68 -6.77 2.55
C LEU A 99 6.14 -6.77 2.52
N ILE A 100 5.49 -5.77 3.14
CA ILE A 100 4.04 -5.55 2.99
C ILE A 100 3.71 -5.11 1.57
N ASP A 101 4.50 -4.18 1.03
CA ASP A 101 4.34 -3.67 -0.34
C ASP A 101 4.55 -4.77 -1.40
N ASP A 102 5.55 -5.63 -1.18
CA ASP A 102 5.86 -6.78 -2.03
C ASP A 102 4.81 -7.92 -1.90
N GLY A 103 3.83 -7.80 -1.00
CA GLY A 103 2.80 -8.82 -0.75
C GLY A 103 3.29 -10.06 0.01
N VAL A 104 4.53 -10.05 0.52
CA VAL A 104 5.09 -11.13 1.35
C VAL A 104 4.40 -11.17 2.72
N LEU A 105 4.15 -9.99 3.29
CA LEU A 105 3.41 -9.79 4.53
C LEU A 105 2.08 -9.11 4.25
N VAL A 106 1.00 -9.57 4.84
CA VAL A 106 -0.32 -8.93 4.70
C VAL A 106 -0.93 -8.70 6.08
N PRO A 107 -1.38 -7.48 6.41
CA PRO A 107 -2.12 -7.22 7.63
C PRO A 107 -3.31 -8.17 7.76
N GLU A 108 -3.47 -8.79 8.93
CA GLU A 108 -4.58 -9.71 9.16
C GLU A 108 -5.92 -8.98 9.25
N ILE A 109 -5.88 -7.75 9.75
CA ILE A 109 -7.03 -6.85 9.86
C ILE A 109 -6.76 -5.64 8.97
N ALA A 110 -7.74 -5.27 8.15
CA ALA A 110 -7.70 -4.09 7.32
C ALA A 110 -7.69 -2.80 8.16
N GLY A 111 -7.12 -1.72 7.62
CA GLY A 111 -6.98 -0.44 8.31
C GLY A 111 -5.60 -0.25 8.94
N HIS A 112 -5.51 0.58 9.98
CA HIS A 112 -4.25 1.11 10.49
C HIS A 112 -3.33 0.02 11.06
N VAL A 113 -2.21 -0.25 10.38
CA VAL A 113 -1.16 -1.14 10.89
C VAL A 113 -0.34 -0.42 11.95
N LEU A 114 -0.22 -1.06 13.11
CA LEU A 114 0.52 -0.59 14.27
C LEU A 114 1.52 -1.67 14.71
N ASP A 115 2.40 -1.34 15.63
CA ASP A 115 3.37 -2.26 16.23
C ASP A 115 2.77 -3.57 16.74
N ARG A 116 1.53 -3.52 17.24
CA ARG A 116 0.81 -4.68 17.77
C ARG A 116 -0.06 -5.40 16.73
N SER A 117 -0.05 -4.94 15.49
CA SER A 117 -0.81 -5.58 14.41
C SER A 117 -0.19 -6.91 14.04
N TRP A 118 -1.07 -7.89 13.82
CA TRP A 118 -0.69 -9.20 13.29
C TRP A 118 -0.60 -9.14 11.77
N LEU A 119 0.45 -9.76 11.25
CA LEU A 119 0.72 -9.92 9.83
C LEU A 119 0.69 -11.41 9.51
N ARG A 120 0.09 -11.76 8.37
CA ARG A 120 0.16 -13.09 7.77
C ARG A 120 1.33 -13.14 6.80
N VAL A 121 2.06 -14.25 6.83
CA VAL A 121 3.12 -14.54 5.86
C VAL A 121 2.47 -15.28 4.69
N ILE A 122 2.41 -14.65 3.51
CA ILE A 122 1.72 -15.18 2.33
C ILE A 122 2.67 -16.01 1.46
N SER A 123 3.94 -15.64 1.40
CA SER A 123 4.94 -16.31 0.58
C SER A 123 6.22 -16.53 1.40
N LYS A 124 6.61 -17.80 1.59
CA LYS A 124 7.98 -18.19 1.89
C LYS A 124 8.76 -18.45 0.60
N GLY A 125 8.66 -17.53 -0.37
CA GLY A 125 9.56 -17.45 -1.53
C GLY A 125 9.21 -18.33 -2.72
N SER A 126 8.92 -17.64 -3.83
CA SER A 126 9.21 -17.93 -5.25
C SER A 126 8.55 -16.74 -5.98
N GLU A 127 9.19 -15.84 -6.74
CA GLU A 127 10.30 -15.95 -7.67
C GLU A 127 11.12 -14.64 -7.65
N ALA A 128 12.42 -14.75 -7.39
CA ALA A 128 13.41 -13.81 -7.90
C ALA A 128 14.38 -14.63 -8.77
N ALA A 129 13.87 -15.16 -9.87
CA ALA A 129 14.67 -15.83 -10.90
C ALA A 129 13.85 -15.99 -12.20
N GLN A 130 13.81 -14.94 -13.01
CA GLN A 130 14.05 -14.97 -14.46
C GLN A 130 14.07 -13.55 -15.02
#